data_AF-B9L940-F1
#
_entry.id   AF-B9L940-F1
#
_cell.length_a   1.000
_cell.length_b   1.000
_cell.length_c   1.000
_cell.angle_alpha   90.00
_cell.angle_beta   90.00
_cell.angle_gamma   90.00
#
_symmetry.space_group_name_H-M   'P 1'
#
loop_
_entity.id
_entity.type
_entity.pdbx_description
1 polymer ?
#
loop_
_entity_poly.entity_id
_entity_poly.type
_entity_poly.pdbx_seq_one_letter_code
_entity_poly.pdbx_strand_id
1 'polypeptide(L)'
;MIITVACLLYAQDTEVKLFTKLFTSLFNKKIVYVYTENPKYKKLHSIFLKNVDDCNKADIVLGISKACKNKPHFLLDYYEYKRHKNAIGAFYWRKGRPQLRLRKNMILKYKLTITPEFEEFLE
;
A
#
# COMPACT_ATOMS: atom_id res chain seq x y z
N MET A 1 -21.48 -6.87 24.37
CA MET A 1 -20.72 -5.89 23.55
C MET A 1 -19.32 -6.45 23.27
N ILE A 2 -19.21 -7.47 22.41
CA ILE A 2 -17.94 -8.20 22.11
C ILE A 2 -17.64 -8.24 20.59
N ILE A 3 -18.62 -7.89 19.75
CA ILE A 3 -18.55 -8.09 18.29
C ILE A 3 -17.60 -7.09 17.60
N THR A 4 -17.33 -5.93 18.17
CA THR A 4 -16.52 -4.87 17.52
C THR A 4 -15.03 -5.17 17.44
N VAL A 5 -14.45 -5.91 18.40
CA VAL A 5 -12.99 -6.14 18.45
C VAL A 5 -12.53 -7.21 17.44
N ALA A 6 -13.34 -8.27 17.23
CA ALA A 6 -12.99 -9.35 16.31
C ALA A 6 -12.91 -8.85 14.85
N CYS A 7 -13.90 -8.06 14.38
CA CYS A 7 -13.90 -7.54 13.01
C CYS A 7 -12.67 -6.68 12.67
N LEU A 8 -12.15 -5.92 13.64
CA LEU A 8 -10.98 -5.05 13.43
C LEU A 8 -9.70 -5.85 13.18
N LEU A 9 -9.51 -6.96 13.91
CA LEU A 9 -8.33 -7.82 13.77
C LEU A 9 -8.34 -8.58 12.44
N TYR A 10 -9.48 -9.19 12.07
CA TYR A 10 -9.63 -9.90 10.79
C TYR A 10 -9.42 -8.99 9.58
N ALA A 11 -9.91 -7.74 9.63
CA ALA A 11 -9.71 -6.77 8.57
C ALA A 11 -8.22 -6.40 8.42
N GLN A 12 -7.50 -6.24 9.53
CA GLN A 12 -6.07 -5.92 9.51
C GLN A 12 -5.23 -7.04 8.88
N ASP A 13 -5.50 -8.30 9.21
CA ASP A 13 -4.78 -9.44 8.61
C ASP A 13 -5.01 -9.55 7.10
N THR A 14 -6.21 -9.21 6.64
CA THR A 14 -6.55 -9.22 5.21
C THR A 14 -5.84 -8.10 4.46
N GLU A 15 -5.79 -6.89 5.03
CA GLU A 15 -5.03 -5.76 4.46
C GLU A 15 -3.53 -6.08 4.35
N VAL A 16 -2.93 -6.67 5.40
CA VAL A 16 -1.51 -7.04 5.42
C VAL A 16 -1.20 -8.09 4.34
N LYS A 17 -2.07 -9.10 4.17
CA LYS A 17 -1.92 -10.12 3.13
C LYS A 17 -2.04 -9.52 1.73
N LEU A 18 -3.01 -8.63 1.51
CA LEU A 18 -3.17 -7.91 0.25
C LEU A 18 -1.92 -7.11 -0.09
N PHE A 19 -1.44 -6.26 0.83
CA PHE A 19 -0.24 -5.45 0.62
C PHE A 19 0.98 -6.33 0.40
N THR A 20 1.09 -7.45 1.12
CA THR A 20 2.20 -8.39 0.96
C THR A 20 2.22 -8.92 -0.46
N LYS A 21 1.09 -9.43 -0.95
CA LYS A 21 1.00 -10.00 -2.30
C LYS A 21 1.21 -8.93 -3.39
N LEU A 22 0.58 -7.77 -3.22
CA LEU A 22 0.67 -6.66 -4.16
C LEU A 22 2.10 -6.13 -4.26
N PHE A 23 2.73 -5.79 -3.15
CA PHE A 23 4.04 -5.14 -3.18
C PHE A 23 5.15 -6.11 -3.57
N THR A 24 5.13 -7.37 -3.12
CA THR A 24 6.14 -8.34 -3.55
C THR A 24 6.07 -8.60 -5.06
N SER A 25 4.85 -8.65 -5.63
CA SER A 25 4.61 -8.72 -7.07
C SER A 25 5.09 -7.47 -7.81
N LEU A 26 4.70 -6.27 -7.36
CA LEU A 26 5.03 -5.01 -8.03
C LEU A 26 6.54 -4.75 -8.09
N PHE A 27 7.24 -5.05 -7.00
CA PHE A 27 8.68 -4.81 -6.88
C PHE A 27 9.53 -6.00 -7.34
N ASN A 28 8.90 -7.15 -7.63
CA ASN A 28 9.57 -8.42 -7.89
C ASN A 28 10.62 -8.74 -6.79
N LYS A 29 10.22 -8.58 -5.52
CA LYS A 29 11.07 -8.78 -4.34
C LYS A 29 10.42 -9.71 -3.34
N LYS A 30 11.22 -10.55 -2.70
CA LYS A 30 10.77 -11.40 -1.58
C LYS A 30 10.40 -10.57 -0.34
N ILE A 31 11.20 -9.54 -0.03
CA ILE A 31 10.96 -8.64 1.10
C ILE A 31 10.86 -7.23 0.55
N VAL A 32 9.80 -6.51 0.92
CA VAL A 32 9.60 -5.10 0.58
C VAL A 32 9.68 -4.28 1.86
N TYR A 33 10.52 -3.24 1.83
CA TYR A 33 10.67 -2.29 2.93
C TYR A 33 9.65 -1.16 2.79
N VAL A 34 8.85 -0.96 3.83
CA VAL A 34 7.74 0.01 3.83
C VAL A 34 8.05 1.12 4.83
N TYR A 35 7.91 2.37 4.39
CA TYR A 35 7.90 3.52 5.30
C TYR A 35 6.48 4.05 5.45
N THR A 36 6.09 4.43 6.67
CA THR A 36 4.78 5.04 6.92
C THR A 36 4.81 5.98 8.12
N GLU A 37 4.17 7.13 7.96
CA GLU A 37 3.89 8.05 9.07
C GLU A 37 2.59 7.67 9.80
N ASN A 38 1.77 6.78 9.22
CA ASN A 38 0.49 6.39 9.79
C ASN A 38 0.67 5.38 10.94
N PRO A 39 0.25 5.72 12.18
CA PRO A 39 0.45 4.87 13.35
C PRO A 39 -0.24 3.50 13.23
N LYS A 40 -1.36 3.39 12.51
CA LYS A 40 -2.06 2.11 12.25
C LYS A 40 -1.12 1.11 11.56
N TYR A 41 -0.26 1.60 10.67
CA TYR A 41 0.58 0.78 9.82
C TYR A 41 2.03 0.70 10.29
N LYS A 42 2.44 1.44 11.34
CA LYS A 42 3.79 1.32 11.94
C LYS A 42 4.09 -0.08 12.47
N LYS A 43 3.07 -0.83 12.86
CA LYS A 43 3.19 -2.23 13.32
C LYS A 43 2.81 -3.25 12.24
N LEU A 44 2.66 -2.82 10.98
CA LEU A 44 2.41 -3.71 9.86
C LEU A 44 3.64 -4.61 9.65
N HIS A 45 3.61 -5.81 10.21
CA HIS A 45 4.70 -6.74 10.10
C HIS A 45 4.22 -8.05 9.48
N SER A 46 4.83 -8.42 8.38
CA SER A 46 4.79 -9.78 7.86
C SER A 46 6.21 -10.21 7.54
N ILE A 47 6.41 -11.51 7.29
CA ILE A 47 7.71 -12.05 6.87
C ILE A 47 8.24 -11.33 5.60
N PHE A 48 7.32 -10.80 4.78
CA PHE A 48 7.60 -10.23 3.47
C PHE A 48 7.44 -8.70 3.42
N LEU A 49 6.78 -8.09 4.41
CA LEU A 49 6.67 -6.64 4.57
C LEU A 49 7.34 -6.19 5.87
N LYS A 50 8.42 -5.43 5.72
CA LYS A 50 9.18 -4.91 6.85
C LYS A 50 9.06 -3.40 6.91
N ASN A 51 8.53 -2.88 8.02
CA ASN A 51 8.57 -1.45 8.25
C ASN A 51 9.99 -0.98 8.54
N VAL A 52 10.31 0.20 8.03
CA VAL A 52 11.57 0.89 8.30
C VAL A 52 11.29 2.29 8.81
N ASP A 53 12.08 2.74 9.77
CA ASP A 53 11.95 4.09 10.34
C ASP A 53 12.62 5.17 9.47
N ASP A 54 13.48 4.75 8.54
CA ASP A 54 14.19 5.63 7.61
C ASP A 54 13.66 5.46 6.20
N CYS A 55 13.13 6.56 5.66
CA CYS A 55 12.64 6.70 4.31
C CYS A 55 13.62 6.22 3.22
N ASN A 56 14.92 6.46 3.42
CA ASN A 56 15.92 6.13 2.42
C ASN A 56 16.01 4.62 2.19
N LYS A 57 15.75 3.84 3.25
CA LYS A 57 15.76 2.38 3.27
C LYS A 57 14.47 1.77 2.71
N ALA A 58 13.44 2.58 2.48
CA ALA A 58 12.14 2.10 2.01
C ALA A 58 12.13 1.86 0.50
N ASP A 59 11.43 0.80 0.09
CA ASP A 59 11.06 0.57 -1.30
C ASP A 59 9.81 1.37 -1.66
N ILE A 60 8.87 1.50 -0.71
CA ILE A 60 7.58 2.15 -0.90
C ILE A 60 7.15 2.94 0.35
N VAL A 61 6.39 4.01 0.12
CA VAL A 61 5.72 4.78 1.17
C VAL A 61 4.26 4.39 1.23
N LEU A 62 3.78 3.97 2.39
CA LEU A 62 2.37 3.72 2.65
C LEU A 62 1.75 4.95 3.32
N GLY A 63 0.92 5.67 2.58
CA GLY A 63 0.40 6.99 2.95
C GLY A 63 1.16 8.13 2.28
N ILE A 64 1.11 9.32 2.87
CA ILE A 64 1.79 10.53 2.38
C ILE A 64 2.95 10.84 3.31
N SER A 65 4.10 11.19 2.74
CA SER A 65 5.23 11.69 3.51
C SER A 65 5.91 12.84 2.77
N LYS A 66 6.13 13.94 3.49
CA LYS A 66 6.91 15.07 2.95
C LYS A 66 8.40 14.74 2.85
N ALA A 67 8.89 13.82 3.67
CA ALA A 67 10.28 13.37 3.68
C ALA A 67 10.58 12.44 2.50
N CYS A 68 9.59 11.71 1.98
CA CYS A 68 9.79 10.63 1.00
C CYS A 68 9.34 10.90 -0.43
N LYS A 69 9.39 12.15 -0.91
CA LYS A 69 8.77 12.55 -2.20
C LYS A 69 9.20 11.73 -3.43
N ASN A 70 10.42 11.21 -3.43
CA ASN A 70 11.01 10.52 -4.59
C ASN A 70 10.74 9.00 -4.61
N LYS A 71 10.05 8.47 -3.60
CA LYS A 71 9.69 7.06 -3.51
C LYS A 71 8.27 6.84 -4.06
N PRO A 72 7.95 5.65 -4.58
CA PRO A 72 6.57 5.33 -4.94
C PRO A 72 5.68 5.41 -3.68
N HIS A 73 4.54 6.09 -3.81
CA HIS A 73 3.55 6.22 -2.75
C HIS A 73 2.34 5.35 -3.06
N PHE A 74 1.86 4.61 -2.05
CA PHE A 74 0.61 3.89 -2.08
C PHE A 74 -0.32 4.45 -1.02
N LEU A 75 -1.49 4.90 -1.44
CA LEU A 75 -2.37 5.70 -0.58
C LEU A 75 -3.46 4.86 0.07
N LEU A 76 -3.97 5.37 1.18
CA LEU A 76 -4.93 4.66 2.03
C LEU A 76 -6.31 5.35 2.07
N ASP A 77 -6.47 6.42 1.30
CA ASP A 77 -7.67 7.24 1.27
C ASP A 77 -8.00 7.69 -0.17
N TYR A 78 -9.31 7.77 -0.46
CA TYR A 78 -9.82 8.13 -1.78
C TYR A 78 -9.50 9.58 -2.17
N TYR A 79 -9.68 10.53 -1.26
CA TYR A 79 -9.44 11.95 -1.54
C TYR A 79 -7.95 12.21 -1.72
N GLU A 80 -7.12 11.56 -0.91
CA GLU A 80 -5.67 11.60 -1.10
C GLU A 80 -5.25 11.04 -2.45
N TYR A 81 -5.81 9.90 -2.86
CA TYR A 81 -5.55 9.31 -4.17
C TYR A 81 -6.00 10.18 -5.33
N LYS A 82 -7.12 10.90 -5.19
CA LYS A 82 -7.58 11.85 -6.21
C LYS A 82 -6.68 13.09 -6.29
N ARG A 83 -6.19 13.60 -5.14
CA ARG A 83 -5.35 14.80 -5.05
C ARG A 83 -3.91 14.53 -5.50
N HIS A 84 -3.35 13.38 -5.13
CA HIS A 84 -1.95 13.02 -5.39
C HIS A 84 -1.84 12.07 -6.58
N LYS A 85 -1.75 12.66 -7.78
CA LYS A 85 -1.64 11.89 -9.05
C LYS A 85 -0.32 11.13 -9.20
N ASN A 86 0.67 11.42 -8.37
CA ASN A 86 1.99 10.80 -8.34
C ASN A 86 2.05 9.51 -7.49
N ALA A 87 0.94 9.06 -6.91
CA ALA A 87 0.87 7.77 -6.24
C ALA A 87 0.77 6.63 -7.25
N ILE A 88 1.39 5.49 -6.94
CA ILE A 88 1.30 4.29 -7.79
C ILE A 88 -0.06 3.59 -7.66
N GLY A 89 -0.79 3.85 -6.59
CA GLY A 89 -2.09 3.25 -6.34
C GLY A 89 -2.67 3.66 -4.99
N ALA A 90 -3.84 3.10 -4.69
CA ALA A 90 -4.48 3.24 -3.41
C ALA A 90 -5.33 2.03 -3.04
N PHE A 91 -5.46 1.81 -1.74
CA PHE A 91 -6.42 0.91 -1.15
C PHE A 91 -7.29 1.66 -0.13
N TYR A 92 -8.59 1.69 -0.33
CA TYR A 92 -9.52 2.41 0.56
C TYR A 92 -10.89 1.72 0.59
N TRP A 93 -11.68 2.03 1.62
CA TRP A 93 -13.06 1.54 1.73
C TRP A 93 -14.04 2.59 1.22
N ARG A 94 -15.00 2.18 0.39
CA ARG A 94 -16.09 3.06 -0.08
C ARG A 94 -17.41 2.31 -0.04
N LYS A 95 -18.39 2.86 0.68
CA LYS A 95 -19.73 2.24 0.86
C LYS A 95 -19.63 0.78 1.35
N GLY A 96 -18.76 0.52 2.33
CA GLY A 96 -18.56 -0.81 2.91
C GLY A 96 -17.80 -1.81 2.02
N ARG A 97 -17.27 -1.39 0.86
CA ARG A 97 -16.51 -2.26 -0.03
C ARG A 97 -15.06 -1.82 -0.14
N PRO A 98 -14.08 -2.73 -0.07
CA PRO A 98 -12.69 -2.40 -0.34
C PRO A 98 -12.54 -2.03 -1.82
N GLN A 99 -11.64 -1.10 -2.11
CA GLN A 99 -11.32 -0.63 -3.45
C GLN A 99 -9.80 -0.63 -3.59
N LEU A 100 -9.29 -1.36 -4.57
CA LEU A 100 -7.90 -1.31 -5.01
C LEU A 100 -7.85 -0.58 -6.36
N ARG A 101 -6.98 0.42 -6.46
CA ARG A 101 -6.73 1.18 -7.70
C ARG A 101 -5.24 1.31 -7.92
N LEU A 102 -4.80 1.11 -9.16
CA LEU A 102 -3.40 1.17 -9.57
C LEU A 102 -3.24 2.12 -10.75
N ARG A 103 -2.26 3.03 -10.71
CA ARG A 103 -1.98 3.97 -11.81
C ARG A 103 -0.93 3.37 -12.73
N LYS A 104 -1.33 2.93 -13.93
CA LYS A 104 -0.40 2.29 -14.88
C LYS A 104 0.81 3.17 -15.20
N ASN A 105 0.56 4.45 -15.48
CA ASN A 105 1.61 5.41 -15.81
C ASN A 105 2.64 5.58 -14.66
N MET A 106 2.20 5.56 -13.42
CA MET A 106 3.08 5.70 -12.25
C MET A 106 3.86 4.42 -11.96
N ILE A 107 3.23 3.26 -12.11
CA ILE A 107 3.91 1.95 -12.02
C ILE A 107 5.06 1.89 -13.02
N LEU A 108 4.80 2.25 -14.29
CA LEU A 108 5.81 2.30 -15.34
C LEU A 108 6.91 3.34 -15.05
N LYS A 109 6.55 4.52 -14.54
CA LYS A 109 7.52 5.57 -14.15
C LYS A 109 8.54 5.07 -13.12
N TYR A 110 8.11 4.26 -12.16
CA TYR A 110 8.99 3.66 -11.15
C TYR A 110 9.63 2.34 -11.59
N LYS A 111 9.48 1.94 -12.86
CA LYS A 111 10.00 0.68 -13.42
C LYS A 111 9.51 -0.55 -12.65
N LEU A 112 8.26 -0.49 -12.15
CA LEU A 112 7.60 -1.60 -11.45
C LEU A 112 6.90 -2.51 -12.46
N THR A 113 6.77 -3.79 -12.11
CA THR A 113 6.07 -4.80 -12.92
C THR A 113 4.64 -4.95 -12.45
N ILE A 114 3.72 -5.30 -13.35
CA ILE A 114 2.37 -5.71 -12.96
C ILE A 114 2.11 -7.14 -13.42
N THR A 115 1.65 -7.98 -12.50
CA THR A 115 1.23 -9.35 -12.82
C THR A 115 -0.20 -9.36 -13.34
N PRO A 116 -0.58 -10.35 -14.16
CA PRO A 116 -1.93 -10.45 -14.72
C PRO A 116 -3.07 -10.34 -13.69
N GLU A 117 -2.86 -10.89 -12.48
CA GLU A 117 -3.83 -10.80 -11.38
C GLU A 117 -4.18 -9.36 -10.98
N PHE A 118 -3.29 -8.39 -11.18
CA PHE A 118 -3.52 -7.01 -10.78
C PHE A 118 -3.93 -6.09 -11.94
N GLU A 119 -4.00 -6.60 -13.16
CA GLU A 119 -4.33 -5.79 -14.34
C GLU A 119 -5.74 -5.21 -14.28
N GLU A 120 -6.71 -5.94 -13.70
CA GLU A 120 -8.08 -5.47 -13.55
C GLU A 120 -8.22 -4.23 -12.64
N PHE A 121 -7.20 -3.94 -11.81
CA PHE A 121 -7.19 -2.77 -10.92
C PHE A 121 -6.50 -1.55 -11.54
N LEU A 122 -5.99 -1.67 -12.76
CA LEU A 122 -5.36 -0.55 -13.47
C LEU A 122 -6.41 0.50 -13.87
N GLU A 123 -6.04 1.77 -13.64
CA GLU A 123 -6.66 2.97 -14.21
C GLU A 123 -5.75 3.60 -15.28
#